data_AF-A0A0C9MDY8-F1
#
_entry.id   AF-A0A0C9MDY8-F1
#
_cell.length_a   1.000
_cell.length_b   1.000
_cell.length_c   1.000
_cell.angle_alpha   90.00
_cell.angle_beta   90.00
_cell.angle_gamma   90.00
#
_symmetry.space_group_name_H-M   'P 1'
#
loop_
_entity.id
_entity.type
_entity.pdbx_description
1 polymer ?
#
loop_
_entity_poly.entity_id
_entity_poly.type
_entity_poly.pdbx_seq_one_letter_code
_entity_poly.pdbx_strand_id
1 'polypeptide(L)'
;MAPLGTIKSYPQNPRVAKAQIAAELSGVEFNVEAFDLAKDATPEFLAKFPLGKIPVFESSEVNLFESSSIAYYAAAQKENNPLLGATAVEKAEVFQWTLFGENEIVTNLGGWVYPLLGYGPYMKPNVDAATDKLKRALTALNKVLESKTYLVGHQVTFADISVVCGLVLGFTTVFDKAFRSQFKNVTRYFTTIVNKAVFKKYLGDVQLCETPLKYTPPKKEKKAAAPKETPKKKEAAPKAADAADAEEPAKPAPKPKSKLDLLPPSKFIMDAWKR
;
A
#
# COMPACT_ATOMS: atom_id res chain seq x y z
N MET A 1 -17.68 19.20 19.23
CA MET A 1 -17.33 20.45 18.53
C MET A 1 -17.91 20.34 17.12
N ALA A 2 -17.71 21.30 16.23
CA ALA A 2 -17.99 21.04 14.82
C ALA A 2 -16.80 20.26 14.23
N PRO A 3 -17.02 19.19 13.44
CA PRO A 3 -15.92 18.51 12.75
C PRO A 3 -15.20 19.44 11.78
N LEU A 4 -13.88 19.29 11.65
CA LEU A 4 -13.05 20.09 10.72
C LEU A 4 -13.39 19.84 9.25
N GLY A 5 -14.02 18.71 8.95
CA GLY A 5 -14.36 18.25 7.62
C GLY A 5 -14.52 16.74 7.60
N THR A 6 -14.47 16.17 6.40
CA THR A 6 -14.73 14.73 6.17
C THR A 6 -13.52 14.04 5.59
N ILE A 7 -13.10 12.96 6.23
CA ILE A 7 -12.12 12.01 5.70
C ILE A 7 -12.86 10.90 4.96
N LYS A 8 -12.50 10.65 3.70
CA LYS A 8 -13.03 9.56 2.88
C LYS A 8 -12.03 8.42 2.81
N SER A 9 -12.42 7.22 3.22
CA SER A 9 -11.58 6.02 3.16
C SER A 9 -12.37 4.73 3.31
N TYR A 10 -11.71 3.58 3.14
CA TYR A 10 -12.30 2.30 3.54
C TYR A 10 -12.27 2.12 5.07
N PRO A 11 -13.18 1.31 5.65
CA PRO A 11 -13.25 1.06 7.09
C PRO A 11 -11.96 0.50 7.68
N GLN A 12 -11.66 0.83 8.94
CA GLN A 12 -10.49 0.33 9.71
C GLN A 12 -9.13 0.55 9.03
N ASN A 13 -8.98 1.63 8.25
CA ASN A 13 -7.70 1.99 7.67
C ASN A 13 -6.74 2.61 8.72
N PRO A 14 -5.59 2.00 9.04
CA PRO A 14 -4.65 2.54 10.03
C PRO A 14 -4.07 3.91 9.61
N ARG A 15 -4.13 4.27 8.32
CA ARG A 15 -3.77 5.61 7.85
C ARG A 15 -4.75 6.69 8.28
N VAL A 16 -6.03 6.35 8.39
CA VAL A 16 -7.07 7.25 8.92
C VAL A 16 -6.91 7.40 10.43
N ALA A 17 -6.57 6.30 11.13
CA ALA A 17 -6.33 6.33 12.56
C ALA A 17 -5.27 7.37 12.97
N LYS A 18 -4.23 7.59 12.15
CA LYS A 18 -3.27 8.69 12.38
C LYS A 18 -3.95 10.05 12.57
N ALA A 19 -4.84 10.40 11.66
CA ALA A 19 -5.56 11.67 11.69
C ALA A 19 -6.55 11.73 12.85
N GLN A 20 -7.26 10.63 13.12
CA GLN A 20 -8.21 10.57 14.23
C GLN A 20 -7.53 10.67 15.60
N ILE A 21 -6.39 10.00 15.80
CA ILE A 21 -5.60 10.08 17.03
C ILE A 21 -5.06 11.51 17.21
N ALA A 22 -4.49 12.10 16.15
CA ALA A 22 -4.00 13.47 16.20
C ALA A 22 -5.12 14.47 16.52
N ALA A 23 -6.30 14.28 15.92
CA ALA A 23 -7.48 15.10 16.16
C ALA A 23 -7.92 15.03 17.63
N GLU A 24 -8.10 13.83 18.18
CA GLU A 24 -8.55 13.66 19.57
C GLU A 24 -7.54 14.25 20.58
N LEU A 25 -6.25 14.01 20.38
CA LEU A 25 -5.21 14.59 21.24
C LEU A 25 -5.10 16.13 21.11
N SER A 26 -5.60 16.68 20.01
CA SER A 26 -5.65 18.14 19.77
C SER A 26 -6.97 18.77 20.20
N GLY A 27 -7.95 17.97 20.61
CA GLY A 27 -9.30 18.44 20.94
C GLY A 27 -10.10 18.87 19.72
N VAL A 28 -9.88 18.25 18.55
CA VAL A 28 -10.68 18.46 17.34
C VAL A 28 -11.21 17.13 16.83
N GLU A 29 -12.11 17.15 15.85
CA GLU A 29 -12.69 15.92 15.31
C GLU A 29 -12.89 15.98 13.79
N PHE A 30 -12.96 14.79 13.19
CA PHE A 30 -13.24 14.60 11.77
C PHE A 30 -14.48 13.72 11.62
N ASN A 31 -15.26 13.97 10.58
CA ASN A 31 -16.18 12.97 10.07
C ASN A 31 -15.39 11.94 9.27
N VAL A 32 -15.75 10.67 9.35
CA VAL A 32 -15.17 9.60 8.52
C VAL A 32 -16.28 8.95 7.72
N GLU A 33 -16.17 9.03 6.41
CA GLU A 33 -17.12 8.48 5.46
C GLU A 33 -16.49 7.29 4.73
N ALA A 34 -17.24 6.19 4.66
CA ALA A 34 -16.84 5.03 3.88
C ALA A 34 -16.80 5.39 2.40
N PHE A 35 -15.68 5.10 1.74
CA PHE A 35 -15.47 5.43 0.32
C PHE A 35 -14.75 4.28 -0.38
N ASP A 36 -15.35 3.77 -1.45
CA ASP A 36 -14.80 2.72 -2.28
C ASP A 36 -14.22 3.33 -3.56
N LEU A 37 -12.89 3.46 -3.60
CA LEU A 37 -12.19 4.04 -4.72
C LEU A 37 -12.52 3.36 -6.07
N ALA A 38 -12.84 2.07 -6.09
CA ALA A 38 -13.17 1.36 -7.33
C ALA A 38 -14.57 1.70 -7.87
N LYS A 39 -15.48 2.18 -7.00
CA LYS A 39 -16.87 2.50 -7.36
C LYS A 39 -17.13 4.00 -7.42
N ASP A 40 -16.48 4.76 -6.54
CA ASP A 40 -16.86 6.13 -6.22
C ASP A 40 -15.87 7.18 -6.79
N ALA A 41 -14.79 6.76 -7.46
CA ALA A 41 -13.78 7.66 -8.05
C ALA A 41 -14.28 8.32 -9.35
N THR A 42 -15.20 9.27 -9.23
CA THR A 42 -15.70 10.06 -10.37
C THR A 42 -14.64 11.03 -10.92
N PRO A 43 -14.79 11.56 -12.14
CA PRO A 43 -13.91 12.59 -12.68
C PRO A 43 -13.79 13.82 -11.77
N GLU A 44 -14.88 14.23 -11.12
CA GLU A 44 -14.90 15.35 -10.17
C GLU A 44 -14.07 15.05 -8.92
N PHE A 45 -14.14 13.81 -8.41
CA PHE A 45 -13.29 13.36 -7.32
C PHE A 45 -11.82 13.39 -7.73
N LEU A 46 -11.47 12.86 -8.90
CA LEU A 46 -10.09 12.83 -9.39
C LEU A 46 -9.56 14.22 -9.73
N ALA A 47 -10.41 15.17 -10.12
CA ALA A 47 -10.02 16.56 -10.29
C ALA A 47 -9.54 17.21 -8.98
N LYS A 48 -10.17 16.84 -7.85
CA LYS A 48 -9.73 17.26 -6.50
C LYS A 48 -8.54 16.44 -6.00
N PHE A 49 -8.53 15.14 -6.28
CA PHE A 49 -7.56 14.17 -5.77
C PHE A 49 -6.91 13.38 -6.91
N PRO A 50 -5.95 13.99 -7.62
CA PRO A 50 -5.43 13.47 -8.89
C PRO A 50 -4.68 12.14 -8.77
N LEU A 51 -4.17 11.80 -7.57
CA LEU A 51 -3.51 10.53 -7.34
C LEU A 51 -4.47 9.34 -7.28
N GLY A 52 -5.78 9.57 -7.10
CA GLY A 52 -6.76 8.49 -6.93
C GLY A 52 -6.38 7.56 -5.78
N LYS A 53 -5.98 8.11 -4.63
CA LYS A 53 -5.62 7.34 -3.43
C LYS A 53 -6.46 7.81 -2.26
N ILE A 54 -6.59 6.95 -1.25
CA ILE A 54 -7.25 7.24 0.02
C ILE A 54 -6.35 6.87 1.20
N PRO A 55 -6.44 7.56 2.35
CA PRO A 55 -7.46 8.56 2.68
C PRO A 55 -7.26 9.93 2.04
N VAL A 56 -8.37 10.63 1.83
CA VAL A 56 -8.44 12.05 1.46
C VAL A 56 -9.32 12.80 2.45
N PHE A 57 -9.13 14.10 2.56
CA PHE A 57 -9.88 15.00 3.42
C PHE A 57 -10.47 16.15 2.61
N GLU A 58 -11.73 16.46 2.86
CA GLU A 58 -12.45 17.59 2.27
C GLU A 58 -13.04 18.46 3.38
N SER A 59 -12.80 19.78 3.29
CA SER A 59 -13.49 20.79 4.08
C SER A 59 -13.90 21.98 3.21
N SER A 60 -14.53 22.98 3.81
CA SER A 60 -14.81 24.26 3.14
C SER A 60 -13.55 25.07 2.82
N GLU A 61 -12.43 24.79 3.47
CA GLU A 61 -11.19 25.57 3.35
C GLU A 61 -10.16 24.88 2.44
N VAL A 62 -10.04 23.56 2.56
CA VAL A 62 -8.95 22.83 1.91
C VAL A 62 -9.34 21.38 1.59
N ASN A 63 -8.80 20.89 0.47
CA ASN A 63 -8.81 19.47 0.14
C ASN A 63 -7.38 18.93 0.32
N LEU A 64 -7.22 17.91 1.17
CA LEU A 64 -5.92 17.33 1.49
C LEU A 64 -5.87 15.85 1.11
N PHE A 65 -4.74 15.45 0.53
CA PHE A 65 -4.32 14.06 0.42
C PHE A 65 -2.99 13.89 1.15
N GLU A 66 -2.51 12.65 1.26
CA GLU A 66 -1.48 12.21 2.20
C GLU A 66 -1.96 12.16 3.66
N SER A 67 -2.10 10.94 4.19
CA SER A 67 -2.62 10.71 5.54
C SER A 67 -1.89 11.47 6.65
N SER A 68 -0.58 11.70 6.52
CA SER A 68 0.19 12.48 7.50
C SER A 68 -0.06 13.98 7.38
N SER A 69 -0.39 14.48 6.18
CA SER A 69 -0.81 15.88 6.00
C SER A 69 -2.16 16.14 6.67
N ILE A 70 -3.12 15.23 6.50
CA ILE A 70 -4.44 15.31 7.15
C ILE A 70 -4.30 15.32 8.69
N ALA A 71 -3.45 14.43 9.22
CA ALA A 71 -3.18 14.38 10.66
C ALA A 71 -2.44 15.62 11.18
N TYR A 72 -1.47 16.14 10.43
CA TYR A 72 -0.80 17.40 10.73
C TYR A 72 -1.78 18.58 10.76
N TYR A 73 -2.71 18.66 9.80
CA TYR A 73 -3.74 19.70 9.76
C TYR A 73 -4.60 19.70 11.03
N ALA A 74 -4.95 18.52 11.56
CA ALA A 74 -5.66 18.39 12.84
C ALA A 74 -4.84 18.97 14.01
N ALA A 75 -3.56 18.62 14.08
CA ALA A 75 -2.67 19.09 15.13
C ALA A 75 -2.41 20.61 15.05
N ALA A 76 -2.30 21.14 13.83
CA ALA A 76 -2.04 22.55 13.56
C ALA A 76 -3.23 23.47 13.87
N GLN A 77 -4.44 22.94 14.09
CA GLN A 77 -5.60 23.75 14.51
C GLN A 77 -5.41 24.40 15.88
N LYS A 78 -4.54 23.82 16.72
CA LYS A 78 -4.23 24.35 18.04
C LYS A 78 -2.85 25.01 18.00
N GLU A 79 -2.80 26.29 18.34
CA GLU A 79 -1.52 26.99 18.47
C GLU A 79 -0.68 26.33 19.58
N ASN A 80 0.63 26.20 19.34
CA ASN A 80 1.57 25.57 20.28
C ASN A 80 1.15 24.16 20.72
N ASN A 81 0.51 23.41 19.82
CA ASN A 81 0.14 22.03 20.09
C ASN A 81 1.37 21.17 20.39
N PRO A 82 1.46 20.53 21.58
CA PRO A 82 2.59 19.69 21.95
C PRO A 82 2.84 18.52 20.99
N LEU A 83 1.83 18.08 20.23
CA LEU A 83 2.00 17.04 19.20
C LEU A 83 3.01 17.42 18.13
N LEU A 84 3.16 18.72 17.85
CA LEU A 84 4.07 19.22 16.82
C LEU A 84 5.46 19.58 17.38
N GLY A 85 5.69 19.41 18.69
CA GLY A 85 6.91 19.84 19.36
C GLY A 85 6.85 21.30 19.82
N ALA A 86 7.45 21.58 20.98
CA ALA A 86 7.42 22.90 21.62
C ALA A 86 8.54 23.82 21.11
N THR A 87 9.69 23.25 20.75
CA THR A 87 10.86 24.01 20.25
C THR A 87 11.07 23.80 18.76
N ALA A 88 11.88 24.66 18.12
CA ALA A 88 12.29 24.46 16.72
C ALA A 88 13.00 23.12 16.50
N VAL A 89 13.78 22.67 17.50
CA VAL A 89 14.46 21.37 17.48
C VAL A 89 13.44 20.24 17.52
N GLU A 90 12.50 20.26 18.47
CA GLU A 90 11.48 19.22 18.57
C GLU A 90 10.58 19.17 17.33
N LYS A 91 10.23 20.34 16.76
CA LYS A 91 9.48 20.42 15.50
C LYS A 91 10.23 19.72 14.36
N ALA A 92 11.53 19.95 14.25
CA ALA A 92 12.37 19.30 13.24
C ALA A 92 12.47 17.78 13.49
N GLU A 93 12.63 17.34 14.74
CA GLU A 93 12.64 15.92 15.08
C GLU A 93 11.30 15.24 14.79
N VAL A 94 10.17 15.88 15.13
CA VAL A 94 8.83 15.38 14.82
C VAL A 94 8.66 15.19 13.32
N PHE A 95 9.07 16.19 12.54
CA PHE A 95 9.02 16.13 11.10
C PHE A 95 9.92 15.02 10.54
N GLN A 96 11.15 14.90 11.04
CA GLN A 96 12.09 13.83 10.65
C GLN A 96 11.47 12.44 10.86
N TRP A 97 10.91 12.18 12.04
CA TRP A 97 10.31 10.88 12.35
C TRP A 97 9.01 10.63 11.57
N THR A 98 8.27 11.68 11.23
CA THR A 98 7.11 11.57 10.34
C THR A 98 7.55 11.11 8.96
N LEU A 99 8.56 11.75 8.36
CA LEU A 99 9.12 11.36 7.06
C LEU A 99 9.74 9.97 7.10
N PHE A 100 10.43 9.61 8.18
CA PHE A 100 10.94 8.27 8.40
C PHE A 100 9.81 7.23 8.43
N GLY A 101 8.71 7.52 9.11
CA GLY A 101 7.51 6.67 9.13
C GLY A 101 6.94 6.39 7.74
N GLU A 102 6.80 7.42 6.90
CA GLU A 102 6.28 7.24 5.53
C GLU A 102 7.27 6.52 4.61
N ASN A 103 8.52 6.98 4.60
CA ASN A 103 9.48 6.59 3.57
C ASN A 103 10.24 5.31 3.91
N GLU A 104 10.60 5.12 5.19
CA GLU A 104 11.43 3.98 5.61
C GLU A 104 10.60 2.84 6.21
N ILE A 105 9.42 3.13 6.78
CA ILE A 105 8.53 2.10 7.33
C ILE A 105 7.42 1.75 6.34
N VAL A 106 6.49 2.67 6.06
CA VAL A 106 5.27 2.36 5.30
C VAL A 106 5.59 1.93 3.87
N THR A 107 6.50 2.62 3.19
CA THR A 107 6.90 2.29 1.81
C THR A 107 7.55 0.91 1.73
N ASN A 108 8.51 0.61 2.62
CA ASN A 108 9.19 -0.68 2.62
C ASN A 108 8.28 -1.83 3.08
N LEU A 109 7.39 -1.61 4.06
CA LEU A 109 6.36 -2.57 4.43
C LEU A 109 5.40 -2.84 3.28
N GLY A 110 5.00 -1.81 2.53
CA GLY A 110 4.16 -1.97 1.34
C GLY A 110 4.85 -2.86 0.30
N GLY A 111 6.14 -2.64 0.04
CA GLY A 111 6.94 -3.46 -0.88
C GLY A 111 7.08 -4.92 -0.44
N TRP A 112 7.05 -5.21 0.86
CA TRP A 112 7.05 -6.57 1.39
C TRP A 112 5.65 -7.18 1.36
N VAL A 113 4.66 -6.53 1.99
CA VAL A 113 3.36 -7.14 2.33
C VAL A 113 2.37 -7.12 1.17
N TYR A 114 2.31 -6.05 0.36
CA TYR A 114 1.31 -5.93 -0.70
C TYR A 114 1.40 -7.02 -1.78
N PRO A 115 2.60 -7.45 -2.22
CA PRO A 115 2.71 -8.60 -3.12
C PRO A 115 2.23 -9.92 -2.50
N LEU A 116 2.35 -10.09 -1.17
CA LEU A 116 1.85 -11.28 -0.47
C LEU A 116 0.32 -11.32 -0.43
N LEU A 117 -0.31 -10.14 -0.40
CA LEU A 117 -1.77 -9.96 -0.40
C LEU A 117 -2.38 -9.89 -1.81
N GLY A 118 -1.57 -9.96 -2.86
CA GLY A 118 -2.05 -9.90 -4.24
C GLY A 118 -2.35 -8.48 -4.77
N TYR A 119 -1.97 -7.43 -4.04
CA TYR A 119 -2.09 -6.03 -4.49
C TYR A 119 -0.97 -5.60 -5.47
N GLY A 120 -0.10 -6.53 -5.86
CA GLY A 120 0.95 -6.32 -6.84
C GLY A 120 1.62 -7.64 -7.21
N PRO A 121 2.46 -7.66 -8.27
CA PRO A 121 3.16 -8.88 -8.66
C PRO A 121 4.15 -9.31 -7.58
N TYR A 122 4.13 -10.60 -7.24
CA TYR A 122 5.13 -11.18 -6.36
C TYR A 122 6.42 -11.47 -7.13
N MET A 123 7.48 -10.74 -6.78
CA MET A 123 8.84 -10.98 -7.24
C MET A 123 9.74 -11.10 -6.02
N LYS A 124 10.26 -12.31 -5.76
CA LYS A 124 11.07 -12.58 -4.56
C LYS A 124 12.21 -11.57 -4.35
N PRO A 125 13.01 -11.20 -5.37
CA PRO A 125 14.09 -10.21 -5.19
C PRO A 125 13.58 -8.84 -4.71
N ASN A 126 12.40 -8.41 -5.17
CA ASN A 126 11.82 -7.12 -4.76
C ASN A 126 11.34 -7.16 -3.31
N VAL A 127 10.71 -8.27 -2.91
CA VAL A 127 10.25 -8.49 -1.54
C VAL A 127 11.42 -8.60 -0.58
N ASP A 128 12.48 -9.33 -0.96
CA ASP A 128 13.71 -9.44 -0.16
C ASP A 128 14.36 -8.04 0.00
N ALA A 129 14.49 -7.27 -1.09
CA ALA A 129 15.07 -5.93 -1.04
C ALA A 129 14.24 -4.96 -0.17
N ALA A 130 12.92 -5.02 -0.23
CA ALA A 130 12.04 -4.23 0.63
C ALA A 130 12.18 -4.64 2.11
N THR A 131 12.30 -5.95 2.36
CA THR A 131 12.53 -6.51 3.70
C THR A 131 13.85 -6.03 4.29
N ASP A 132 14.93 -6.03 3.51
CA ASP A 132 16.25 -5.60 3.97
C ASP A 132 16.32 -4.10 4.25
N LYS A 133 15.70 -3.27 3.39
CA LYS A 133 15.55 -1.83 3.65
C LYS A 133 14.76 -1.57 4.95
N LEU A 134 13.66 -2.31 5.16
CA LEU A 134 12.90 -2.21 6.39
C LEU A 134 13.72 -2.63 7.62
N LYS A 135 14.44 -3.76 7.55
CA LYS A 135 15.32 -4.20 8.65
C LYS A 135 16.40 -3.17 8.99
N ARG A 136 16.95 -2.48 7.99
CA ARG A 136 17.90 -1.37 8.21
C ARG A 136 17.23 -0.23 8.99
N ALA A 137 16.03 0.18 8.57
CA ALA A 137 15.25 1.20 9.26
C ALA A 137 14.92 0.80 10.70
N LEU A 138 14.44 -0.43 10.90
CA LEU A 138 14.12 -0.97 12.23
C LEU A 138 15.36 -1.11 13.12
N THR A 139 16.52 -1.44 12.56
CA THR A 139 17.80 -1.45 13.30
C THR A 139 18.12 -0.06 13.84
N ALA A 140 18.03 0.97 13.00
CA ALA A 140 18.27 2.35 13.41
C ALA A 140 17.27 2.81 14.48
N LEU A 141 15.98 2.55 14.26
CA LEU A 141 14.92 2.85 15.21
C LEU A 141 15.12 2.12 16.55
N ASN A 142 15.51 0.84 16.51
CA ASN A 142 15.76 0.03 17.70
C ASN A 142 16.90 0.58 18.56
N LYS A 143 17.95 1.12 17.92
CA LYS A 143 19.06 1.79 18.61
C LYS A 143 18.61 3.10 19.26
N VAL A 144 17.88 3.94 18.52
CA VAL A 144 17.37 5.21 19.08
C VAL A 144 16.44 4.97 20.28
N LEU A 145 15.60 3.94 20.20
CA LEU A 145 14.66 3.60 21.26
C LEU A 145 15.32 2.94 22.47
N GLU A 146 16.60 2.62 22.46
CA GLU A 146 17.28 2.01 23.60
C GLU A 146 17.16 2.86 24.87
N SER A 147 17.31 4.19 24.74
CA SER A 147 17.23 5.15 25.84
C SER A 147 15.97 6.03 25.82
N LYS A 148 15.01 5.76 24.92
CA LYS A 148 13.83 6.61 24.72
C LYS A 148 12.52 5.86 24.94
N THR A 149 11.59 6.52 25.63
CA THR A 149 10.18 6.07 25.78
C THR A 149 9.31 6.55 24.62
N TYR A 150 9.54 7.79 24.16
CA TYR A 150 8.88 8.44 23.04
C TYR A 150 9.95 8.94 22.05
N LEU A 151 9.60 9.12 20.78
CA LEU A 151 10.59 9.51 19.77
C LEU A 151 11.17 10.91 20.01
N VAL A 152 10.31 11.83 20.46
CA VAL A 152 10.63 13.23 20.68
C VAL A 152 10.15 13.65 22.08
N GLY A 153 11.03 14.27 22.86
CA GLY A 153 10.72 14.74 24.21
C GLY A 153 10.29 13.62 25.17
N HIS A 154 9.28 13.90 25.98
CA HIS A 154 8.82 13.04 27.08
C HIS A 154 7.34 12.65 27.02
N GLN A 155 6.69 12.84 25.86
CA GLN A 155 5.27 12.53 25.66
C GLN A 155 5.00 12.10 24.22
N VAL A 156 3.77 11.62 23.96
CA VAL A 156 3.34 11.29 22.60
C VAL A 156 3.35 12.55 21.75
N THR A 157 4.04 12.46 20.61
CA THR A 157 4.03 13.48 19.56
C THR A 157 3.50 12.89 18.26
N PHE A 158 3.37 13.72 17.23
CA PHE A 158 2.99 13.26 15.90
C PHE A 158 4.00 12.27 15.30
N ALA A 159 5.27 12.33 15.72
CA ALA A 159 6.28 11.31 15.39
C ALA A 159 5.82 9.91 15.81
N ASP A 160 5.34 9.78 17.05
CA ASP A 160 4.93 8.49 17.60
C ASP A 160 3.67 7.98 16.90
N ILE A 161 2.71 8.86 16.63
CA ILE A 161 1.50 8.53 15.89
C ILE A 161 1.86 8.00 14.50
N SER A 162 2.72 8.70 13.77
CA SER A 162 3.14 8.31 12.42
C SER A 162 3.84 6.95 12.40
N VAL A 163 4.87 6.80 13.24
CA VAL A 163 5.68 5.56 13.28
C VAL A 163 4.85 4.37 13.74
N VAL A 164 4.05 4.51 14.80
CA VAL A 164 3.26 3.38 15.35
C VAL A 164 2.17 2.96 14.38
N CYS A 165 1.40 3.89 13.82
CA CYS A 165 0.38 3.54 12.82
C CYS A 165 1.01 2.93 11.55
N GLY A 166 2.19 3.39 11.14
CA GLY A 166 2.94 2.80 10.03
C GLY A 166 3.40 1.37 10.30
N LEU A 167 3.74 1.04 11.55
CA LEU A 167 4.20 -0.28 11.97
C LEU A 167 3.06 -1.31 12.12
N VAL A 168 1.79 -0.88 12.26
CA VAL A 168 0.64 -1.78 12.47
C VAL A 168 0.58 -2.89 11.42
N LEU A 169 0.78 -2.56 10.14
CA LEU A 169 0.76 -3.56 9.07
C LEU A 169 1.80 -4.65 9.31
N GLY A 170 3.03 -4.28 9.68
CA GLY A 170 4.10 -5.24 9.97
C GLY A 170 3.76 -6.12 11.17
N PHE A 171 3.36 -5.50 12.29
CA PHE A 171 3.06 -6.21 13.54
C PHE A 171 1.86 -7.16 13.45
N THR A 172 0.90 -6.90 12.57
CA THR A 172 -0.30 -7.74 12.41
C THR A 172 -0.13 -8.82 11.34
N THR A 173 0.86 -8.70 10.44
CA THR A 173 0.94 -9.58 9.26
C THR A 173 2.24 -10.36 9.09
N VAL A 174 3.41 -9.78 9.36
CA VAL A 174 4.70 -10.39 9.00
C VAL A 174 5.74 -10.41 10.12
N PHE A 175 5.57 -9.61 11.18
CA PHE A 175 6.50 -9.58 12.30
C PHE A 175 6.16 -10.66 13.33
N ASP A 176 6.50 -11.89 13.00
CA ASP A 176 6.38 -13.02 13.93
C ASP A 176 7.29 -12.85 15.17
N LYS A 177 7.22 -13.81 16.09
CA LYS A 177 8.02 -13.78 17.33
C LYS A 177 9.52 -13.73 17.07
N ALA A 178 10.00 -14.44 16.04
CA ALA A 178 11.43 -14.48 15.71
C ALA A 178 11.91 -13.14 15.15
N PHE A 179 11.14 -12.52 14.25
CA PHE A 179 11.42 -11.19 13.73
C PHE A 179 11.42 -10.14 14.85
N ARG A 180 10.40 -10.13 15.70
CA ARG A 180 10.28 -9.18 16.83
C ARG A 180 11.43 -9.30 17.82
N SER A 181 11.97 -10.50 18.01
CA SER A 181 13.09 -10.74 18.93
C SER A 181 14.39 -10.02 18.54
N GLN A 182 14.55 -9.69 17.26
CA GLN A 182 15.69 -8.91 16.73
C GLN A 182 15.55 -7.41 17.05
N PHE A 183 14.32 -6.92 17.24
CA PHE A 183 14.01 -5.51 17.45
C PHE A 183 13.21 -5.31 18.75
N LYS A 184 13.82 -5.70 19.88
CA LYS A 184 13.17 -5.70 21.20
C LYS A 184 12.69 -4.30 21.62
N ASN A 185 13.49 -3.27 21.36
CA ASN A 185 13.19 -1.90 21.74
C ASN A 185 12.02 -1.34 20.92
N VAL A 186 11.97 -1.66 19.62
CA VAL A 186 10.86 -1.32 18.73
C VAL A 186 9.59 -2.06 19.17
N THR A 187 9.70 -3.36 19.47
CA THR A 187 8.55 -4.16 19.93
C THR A 187 7.98 -3.58 21.23
N ARG A 188 8.84 -3.31 22.22
CA ARG A 188 8.45 -2.67 23.49
C ARG A 188 7.80 -1.31 23.26
N TYR A 189 8.41 -0.47 22.43
CA TYR A 189 7.87 0.85 22.08
C TYR A 189 6.49 0.74 21.42
N PHE A 190 6.35 -0.08 20.37
CA PHE A 190 5.10 -0.29 19.68
C PHE A 190 4.00 -0.77 20.63
N THR A 191 4.27 -1.79 21.45
CA THR A 191 3.30 -2.31 22.41
C THR A 191 2.92 -1.28 23.46
N THR A 192 3.84 -0.42 23.89
CA THR A 192 3.53 0.64 24.87
C THR A 192 2.60 1.69 24.28
N ILE A 193 2.88 2.16 23.06
CA ILE A 193 2.10 3.25 22.46
C ILE A 193 0.75 2.76 21.95
N VAL A 194 0.69 1.62 21.26
CA VAL A 194 -0.55 1.09 20.67
C VAL A 194 -1.60 0.75 21.72
N ASN A 195 -1.18 0.42 22.94
CA ASN A 195 -2.08 0.11 24.06
C ASN A 195 -2.57 1.34 24.84
N LYS A 196 -2.13 2.57 24.50
CA LYS A 196 -2.73 3.78 25.06
C LYS A 196 -4.19 3.90 24.62
N ALA A 197 -5.06 4.41 25.49
CA ALA A 197 -6.50 4.46 25.26
C ALA A 197 -6.89 5.09 23.91
N VAL A 198 -6.27 6.21 23.55
CA VAL A 198 -6.53 6.89 22.26
C VAL A 198 -6.12 6.04 21.04
N PHE A 199 -5.02 5.29 21.13
CA PHE A 199 -4.59 4.40 20.05
C PHE A 199 -5.53 3.20 19.94
N LYS A 200 -5.87 2.56 21.06
CA LYS A 200 -6.82 1.44 21.09
C LYS A 200 -8.19 1.81 20.53
N LYS A 201 -8.67 3.03 20.80
CA LYS A 201 -9.96 3.53 20.30
C LYS A 201 -10.05 3.50 18.77
N TYR A 202 -8.96 3.85 18.07
CA TYR A 202 -8.97 3.98 16.61
C TYR A 202 -8.31 2.83 15.85
N LEU A 203 -7.35 2.13 16.48
CA LEU A 203 -6.69 0.96 15.91
C LEU A 203 -7.32 -0.38 16.34
N GLY A 204 -8.18 -0.35 17.36
CA GLY A 204 -8.73 -1.55 17.98
C GLY A 204 -7.69 -2.32 18.80
N ASP A 205 -8.03 -3.56 19.15
CA ASP A 205 -7.10 -4.49 19.79
C ASP A 205 -6.14 -5.09 18.76
N VAL A 206 -4.93 -4.52 18.69
CA VAL A 206 -3.90 -4.96 17.76
C VAL A 206 -3.30 -6.30 18.21
N GLN A 207 -3.71 -7.38 17.55
CA GLN A 207 -3.15 -8.71 17.76
C GLN A 207 -1.82 -8.86 17.03
N LEU A 208 -0.79 -9.28 17.76
CA LEU A 208 0.55 -9.44 17.20
C LEU A 208 0.63 -10.72 16.35
N CYS A 209 1.33 -10.62 15.22
CA CYS A 209 1.52 -11.72 14.29
C CYS A 209 2.18 -12.92 14.97
N GLU A 210 1.50 -14.06 14.88
CA GLU A 210 2.01 -15.37 15.27
C GLU A 210 2.58 -16.13 14.07
N THR A 211 1.79 -16.18 12.98
CA THR A 211 2.18 -16.81 11.72
C THR A 211 2.32 -15.74 10.65
N PRO A 212 3.53 -15.55 10.06
CA PRO A 212 3.74 -14.52 9.05
C PRO A 212 3.02 -14.88 7.76
N LEU A 213 2.45 -13.88 7.08
CA LEU A 213 1.89 -14.04 5.75
C LEU A 213 2.93 -14.61 4.79
N LYS A 214 2.50 -15.56 3.97
CA LYS A 214 3.31 -16.18 2.92
C LYS A 214 2.62 -15.99 1.59
N TYR A 215 3.41 -15.81 0.54
CA TYR A 215 2.88 -15.77 -0.81
C TYR A 215 2.23 -17.11 -1.15
N THR A 216 0.96 -17.05 -1.53
CA THR A 216 0.24 -18.20 -2.08
C THR A 216 -0.03 -17.90 -3.55
N PRO A 217 0.54 -18.65 -4.50
CA PRO A 217 0.30 -18.42 -5.92
C PRO A 217 -1.20 -18.44 -6.22
N PRO A 218 -1.73 -17.51 -7.03
CA PRO A 218 -3.13 -17.56 -7.42
C PRO A 218 -3.41 -18.91 -8.09
N LYS A 219 -4.47 -19.59 -7.64
CA LYS A 219 -4.91 -20.83 -8.28
C LYS A 219 -5.16 -20.50 -9.75
N LYS A 220 -4.45 -21.17 -10.67
CA LYS A 220 -4.76 -21.10 -12.09
C LYS A 220 -6.21 -21.54 -12.24
N GLU A 221 -7.12 -20.59 -12.45
CA GLU A 221 -8.44 -20.91 -12.99
C GLU A 221 -8.17 -21.64 -14.31
N LYS A 222 -8.55 -22.92 -14.37
CA LYS A 222 -8.61 -23.63 -15.65
C LYS A 222 -9.56 -22.80 -16.50
N LYS A 223 -9.02 -22.03 -17.46
CA LYS A 223 -9.81 -21.48 -18.56
C LYS A 223 -10.68 -22.62 -19.05
N ALA A 224 -12.00 -22.47 -18.89
CA ALA A 224 -12.96 -23.41 -19.43
C ALA A 224 -12.57 -23.65 -20.89
N ALA A 225 -12.25 -24.89 -21.22
CA ALA A 225 -11.98 -25.27 -22.59
C ALA A 225 -13.23 -24.88 -23.39
N ALA A 226 -13.07 -23.98 -24.36
CA ALA A 226 -14.11 -23.68 -25.32
C ALA A 226 -14.59 -25.02 -25.93
N PRO A 227 -15.91 -25.23 -26.08
CA PRO A 227 -16.44 -26.47 -26.64
C PRO A 227 -15.83 -26.69 -28.04
N LYS A 228 -15.16 -27.83 -28.24
CA LYS A 228 -14.82 -28.29 -29.58
C LYS A 228 -16.13 -28.56 -30.32
N GLU A 229 -16.41 -27.76 -31.35
CA GLU A 229 -17.42 -28.10 -32.34
C GLU A 229 -17.05 -29.44 -32.98
N THR A 230 -17.94 -30.41 -32.83
CA THR A 230 -17.92 -31.69 -33.53
C THR A 230 -18.18 -31.48 -35.02
N PRO A 231 -17.29 -31.90 -35.94
CA PRO A 231 -17.61 -31.91 -37.36
C PRO A 231 -18.64 -33.03 -37.66
N LYS A 232 -19.80 -32.63 -38.21
CA LYS A 232 -20.80 -33.57 -38.75
C LYS A 232 -20.23 -34.35 -39.93
N LYS A 233 -20.37 -35.67 -39.87
CA LYS A 233 -20.21 -36.63 -40.98
C LYS A 233 -21.03 -36.20 -42.21
N LYS A 234 -20.43 -36.26 -43.39
CA LYS A 234 -21.12 -36.54 -44.66
C LYS A 234 -20.48 -37.78 -45.29
N GLU A 235 -21.36 -38.67 -45.75
CA GLU A 235 -21.09 -39.99 -46.31
C GLU A 235 -20.44 -39.97 -47.70
N ALA A 236 -19.82 -41.10 -48.04
CA ALA A 236 -19.12 -41.46 -49.28
C ALA A 236 -20.05 -41.46 -50.52
N ALA A 237 -19.60 -41.42 -51.78
CA ALA A 237 -18.66 -42.31 -52.50
C ALA A 237 -18.47 -41.79 -53.97
N PRO A 238 -17.78 -42.48 -54.92
CA PRO A 238 -16.37 -42.91 -54.92
C PRO A 238 -15.61 -42.76 -56.29
N LYS A 239 -14.29 -43.07 -56.25
CA LYS A 239 -13.35 -43.63 -57.28
C LYS A 239 -12.76 -42.77 -58.42
N ALA A 240 -11.42 -42.63 -58.44
CA ALA A 240 -10.42 -43.38 -59.27
C ALA A 240 -8.98 -42.86 -58.97
N ALA A 241 -8.03 -43.73 -58.56
CA ALA A 241 -6.76 -44.15 -59.25
C ALA A 241 -5.81 -42.98 -59.64
N ASP A 242 -4.49 -42.93 -59.39
CA ASP A 242 -3.43 -43.95 -59.15
C ASP A 242 -2.11 -43.27 -58.65
N ALA A 243 -1.17 -44.08 -58.12
CA ALA A 243 0.32 -43.93 -57.99
C ALA A 243 0.95 -42.67 -57.29
N ALA A 244 1.60 -42.78 -56.12
CA ALA A 244 3.02 -43.18 -55.85
C ALA A 244 4.08 -42.11 -56.21
N ASP A 245 4.75 -41.47 -55.23
CA ASP A 245 6.20 -41.64 -54.89
C ASP A 245 6.76 -40.55 -53.93
N ALA A 246 7.74 -40.99 -53.12
CA ALA A 246 8.92 -40.37 -52.48
C ALA A 246 8.94 -39.03 -51.67
N GLU A 247 9.80 -39.08 -50.64
CA GLU A 247 10.19 -38.11 -49.61
C GLU A 247 10.97 -36.86 -50.10
N GLU A 248 10.74 -35.70 -49.44
CA GLU A 248 11.79 -34.76 -48.98
C GLU A 248 11.22 -33.73 -47.96
N PRO A 249 12.03 -33.14 -47.05
CA PRO A 249 11.55 -32.55 -45.80
C PRO A 249 11.01 -31.11 -45.94
N ALA A 250 9.83 -30.86 -45.38
CA ALA A 250 9.20 -29.54 -45.37
C ALA A 250 9.86 -28.57 -44.37
N LYS A 251 10.21 -27.37 -44.87
CA LYS A 251 10.65 -26.19 -44.10
C LYS A 251 9.66 -25.82 -42.98
N PRO A 252 10.12 -25.29 -41.82
CA PRO A 252 9.22 -24.94 -40.73
C PRO A 252 8.26 -23.80 -41.11
N ALA A 253 6.96 -24.02 -40.86
CA ALA A 253 5.89 -23.07 -41.12
C ALA A 253 6.06 -21.74 -40.32
N PRO A 254 5.61 -20.59 -40.87
CA PRO A 254 5.76 -19.29 -40.21
C PRO A 254 4.94 -19.22 -38.92
N LYS A 255 5.54 -18.63 -37.88
CA LYS A 255 4.90 -18.41 -36.57
C LYS A 255 3.59 -17.61 -36.73
N PRO A 256 2.53 -17.95 -35.98
CA PRO A 256 1.26 -17.22 -36.02
C PRO A 256 1.48 -15.77 -35.56
N LYS A 257 1.04 -14.81 -36.38
CA LYS A 257 1.13 -13.37 -36.09
C LYS A 257 0.41 -13.05 -34.78
N SER A 258 1.08 -12.29 -33.90
CA SER A 258 0.50 -11.82 -32.65
C SER A 258 -0.54 -10.74 -32.95
N LYS A 259 -1.56 -10.60 -32.09
CA LYS A 259 -2.57 -9.52 -32.21
C LYS A 259 -1.95 -8.10 -32.20
N LEU A 260 -0.70 -7.98 -31.76
CA LEU A 260 0.08 -6.74 -31.77
C LEU A 260 0.59 -6.36 -33.17
N ASP A 261 0.78 -7.33 -34.07
CA ASP A 261 1.25 -7.11 -35.45
C ASP A 261 0.15 -6.58 -36.38
N LEU A 262 -1.10 -6.53 -35.88
CA LEU A 262 -2.28 -6.02 -36.58
C LEU A 262 -2.62 -4.57 -36.19
N LEU A 263 -1.86 -3.97 -35.28
CA LEU A 263 -2.09 -2.60 -34.88
C LEU A 263 -1.56 -1.62 -35.94
N PRO A 264 -2.28 -0.54 -36.24
CA PRO A 264 -1.79 0.49 -37.13
C PRO A 264 -0.52 1.15 -36.54
N PRO A 265 0.41 1.63 -37.39
CA PRO A 265 1.61 2.32 -36.92
C PRO A 265 1.25 3.48 -35.99
N SER A 266 2.02 3.63 -34.91
CA SER A 266 1.82 4.73 -33.95
C SER A 266 1.98 6.09 -34.64
N LYS A 267 1.04 7.00 -34.38
CA LYS A 267 1.13 8.42 -34.81
C LYS A 267 2.04 9.25 -33.89
N PHE A 268 2.68 8.63 -32.91
CA PHE A 268 3.52 9.30 -31.92
C PHE A 268 4.88 9.67 -32.53
N ILE A 269 5.12 10.97 -32.70
CA ILE A 269 6.41 11.51 -33.16
C ILE A 269 7.31 11.68 -31.93
N MET A 270 8.26 10.76 -31.75
CA MET A 270 9.16 10.70 -30.57
C MET A 270 10.01 11.96 -30.37
N ASP A 271 10.28 12.72 -31.44
CA ASP A 271 11.13 13.92 -31.40
C ASP A 271 10.36 15.24 -31.15
N ALA A 272 9.05 15.20 -30.89
CA ALA A 272 8.25 16.40 -30.62
C ALA A 272 8.67 17.18 -29.35
N TRP A 273 9.43 16.56 -28.45
CA TRP A 273 9.97 17.19 -27.23
C TRP A 273 11.30 17.94 -27.46
N LYS A 274 11.91 17.88 -28.66
CA LYS A 274 13.14 18.65 -28.93
C LYS A 274 12.89 20.08 -29.43
N ARG A 275 11.82 20.72 -28.98
CA ARG A 275 11.56 22.16 -29.20
C ARG A 275 11.70 22.93 -27.91
#